data_AF-N6VRJ7-F1
#
_entry.id   AF-N6VRJ7-F1
#
_cell.length_a   1.000
_cell.length_b   1.000
_cell.length_c   1.000
_cell.angle_alpha   90.00
_cell.angle_beta   90.00
_cell.angle_gamma   90.00
#
_symmetry.space_group_name_H-M   'P 1'
#
loop_
_entity.id
_entity.type
_entity.pdbx_description
1 polymer ?
#
loop_
_entity_poly.entity_id
_entity_poly.type
_entity_poly.pdbx_seq_one_letter_code
_entity_poly.pdbx_strand_id
1 'polypeptide(L)'
;MKAQISLEFTFVFFVILLTSLITIANFLSKNFTIEDWEIDKIDNAAKTAVMLINSRYEGVCTNTTLIYSGIKWNKGNKVISIYISPRDAVDDRIRDFILSYIENNTNIEGYNITVNP
;
A
#
# COMPACT_ATOMS: atom_id res chain seq x y z
N MET A 1 -41.83 29.56 -13.51
CA MET A 1 -42.08 28.35 -12.68
C MET A 1 -41.08 27.21 -12.92
N LYS A 2 -40.87 26.71 -14.15
CA LYS A 2 -39.93 25.58 -14.39
C LYS A 2 -38.48 25.84 -13.94
N ALA A 3 -37.95 27.03 -14.17
CA ALA A 3 -36.59 27.41 -13.76
C ALA A 3 -36.40 27.53 -12.23
N GLN A 4 -37.48 27.83 -11.49
CA GLN A 4 -37.44 27.91 -10.04
C GLN A 4 -37.36 26.50 -9.43
N ILE A 5 -38.16 25.56 -9.95
CA ILE A 5 -38.14 24.16 -9.53
C ILE A 5 -36.77 23.50 -9.83
N SER A 6 -36.14 23.81 -10.98
CA SER A 6 -34.80 23.28 -11.29
C SER A 6 -33.71 23.84 -10.38
N LEU A 7 -33.85 25.09 -9.94
CA LEU A 7 -32.89 25.75 -9.04
C LEU A 7 -32.98 25.17 -7.63
N GLU A 8 -34.20 25.01 -7.10
CA GLU A 8 -34.46 24.35 -5.81
C GLU A 8 -33.93 22.91 -5.80
N PHE A 9 -34.17 22.14 -6.87
CA PHE A 9 -33.62 20.79 -7.00
C PHE A 9 -32.09 20.77 -7.00
N THR A 10 -31.45 21.72 -7.68
CA THR A 10 -29.98 21.82 -7.72
C THR A 10 -29.41 22.13 -6.34
N PHE A 11 -30.06 23.01 -5.57
CA PHE A 11 -29.66 23.29 -4.19
C PHE A 11 -29.79 22.07 -3.29
N VAL A 12 -30.90 21.34 -3.36
CA VAL A 12 -31.09 20.11 -2.59
C VAL A 12 -30.04 19.06 -2.96
N PHE A 13 -29.79 18.88 -4.26
CA PHE A 13 -28.77 17.96 -4.75
C PHE A 13 -27.37 18.36 -4.25
N PHE A 14 -27.04 19.65 -4.29
CA PHE A 14 -25.77 20.16 -3.80
C PHE A 14 -25.59 19.92 -2.29
N VAL A 15 -26.63 20.14 -1.49
CA VAL A 15 -26.60 19.87 -0.04
C VAL A 15 -26.40 18.37 0.24
N ILE A 16 -27.07 17.49 -0.50
CA ILE A 16 -26.88 16.04 -0.38
C ILE A 16 -25.44 15.66 -0.74
N LEU A 17 -24.90 16.23 -1.82
CA LEU A 17 -23.54 15.94 -2.26
C LEU A 17 -22.49 16.42 -1.24
N LEU A 18 -22.66 17.63 -0.72
CA LEU A 18 -21.77 18.20 0.29
C LEU A 18 -21.82 17.40 1.60
N THR A 19 -23.00 17.06 2.08
CA THR A 19 -23.17 16.25 3.31
C THR A 19 -22.59 14.84 3.13
N SER A 20 -22.75 14.24 1.94
CA SER A 20 -22.15 12.95 1.60
C SER A 20 -20.62 13.02 1.64
N LEU A 21 -20.03 14.05 1.00
CA LEU A 21 -18.57 14.25 1.00
C LEU A 21 -18.01 14.43 2.42
N ILE A 22 -18.65 15.27 3.25
CA ILE A 22 -18.23 15.48 4.65
C ILE A 22 -18.31 14.17 5.44
N THR A 23 -19.38 13.40 5.25
CA THR A 23 -19.57 12.11 5.95
C THR A 23 -18.49 11.11 5.55
N ILE A 24 -18.19 10.99 4.26
CA ILE A 24 -17.14 10.11 3.74
C ILE A 24 -15.76 10.57 4.25
N ALA A 25 -15.46 11.87 4.19
CA ALA A 25 -14.19 12.41 4.67
C ALA A 25 -13.99 12.15 6.17
N ASN A 26 -15.03 12.32 6.98
CA ASN A 26 -14.99 12.01 8.42
C ASN A 26 -14.86 10.52 8.71
N PHE A 27 -15.49 9.67 7.91
CA PHE A 27 -15.30 8.22 8.03
C PHE A 27 -13.86 7.83 7.73
N LEU A 28 -13.30 8.33 6.61
CA LEU A 28 -11.93 8.05 6.22
C LEU A 28 -10.92 8.54 7.27
N SER A 29 -11.06 9.78 7.76
CA SER A 29 -10.12 10.34 8.74
C SER A 29 -10.14 9.65 10.11
N LYS A 30 -11.27 9.03 10.48
CA LYS A 30 -11.39 8.28 11.73
C LYS A 30 -10.91 6.85 11.64
N ASN A 31 -10.98 6.24 10.46
CA ASN A 31 -10.71 4.80 10.29
C ASN A 31 -9.37 4.50 9.62
N PHE A 32 -8.79 5.46 8.90
CA PHE A 32 -7.49 5.32 8.26
C PHE A 32 -6.53 6.34 8.82
N THR A 33 -5.48 5.85 9.47
CA THR A 33 -4.39 6.69 9.95
C THR A 33 -3.32 6.83 8.86
N ILE A 34 -2.46 7.85 9.01
CA ILE A 34 -1.29 8.02 8.12
C ILE A 34 -0.41 6.75 8.14
N GLU A 35 -0.31 6.11 9.31
CA GLU A 35 0.41 4.85 9.47
C GLU A 35 -0.18 3.75 8.57
N ASP A 36 -1.50 3.60 8.52
CA ASP A 36 -2.13 2.55 7.69
C ASP A 36 -1.83 2.79 6.19
N TRP A 37 -1.79 4.07 5.76
CA TRP A 37 -1.40 4.43 4.40
C TRP A 37 0.08 4.17 4.10
N GLU A 38 0.97 4.42 5.06
CA GLU A 38 2.39 4.10 4.96
C GLU A 38 2.62 2.60 4.84
N ILE A 39 1.93 1.80 5.65
CA ILE A 39 1.98 0.34 5.59
C ILE A 39 1.47 -0.18 4.23
N ASP A 40 0.36 0.35 3.71
CA ASP A 40 -0.16 -0.01 2.39
C ASP A 40 0.83 0.32 1.26
N LYS A 41 1.56 1.43 1.35
CA LYS A 41 2.61 1.76 0.39
C LYS A 41 3.76 0.75 0.42
N ILE A 42 4.20 0.36 1.61
CA ILE A 42 5.27 -0.63 1.79
C ILE A 42 4.82 -2.00 1.25
N ASP A 43 3.59 -2.42 1.57
CA ASP A 43 2.98 -3.66 1.05
C ASP A 43 2.95 -3.69 -0.49
N ASN A 44 2.49 -2.60 -1.10
CA ASN A 44 2.44 -2.48 -2.55
C ASN A 44 3.84 -2.48 -3.18
N ALA A 45 4.80 -1.74 -2.63
CA ALA A 45 6.17 -1.74 -3.12
C ALA A 45 6.82 -3.13 -3.02
N ALA A 46 6.58 -3.86 -1.93
CA ALA A 46 7.06 -5.23 -1.76
C ALA A 46 6.47 -6.19 -2.81
N LYS A 47 5.16 -6.13 -3.05
CA LYS A 47 4.50 -6.91 -4.12
C LYS A 47 5.10 -6.61 -5.48
N THR A 48 5.31 -5.33 -5.80
CA THR A 48 5.91 -4.92 -7.07
C THR A 48 7.35 -5.42 -7.19
N ALA A 49 8.17 -5.33 -6.14
CA ALA A 49 9.53 -5.85 -6.14
C ALA A 49 9.55 -7.36 -6.47
N VAL A 50 8.68 -8.14 -5.83
CA VAL A 50 8.53 -9.58 -6.11
C VAL A 50 8.14 -9.84 -7.57
N MET A 51 7.18 -9.06 -8.11
CA MET A 51 6.79 -9.15 -9.52
C MET A 51 7.95 -8.84 -10.48
N LEU A 52 8.79 -7.85 -10.15
CA LEU A 52 9.96 -7.46 -10.94
C LEU A 52 11.02 -8.56 -10.95
N ILE A 53 11.30 -9.17 -9.79
CA ILE A 53 12.20 -10.33 -9.68
C ILE A 53 11.70 -11.50 -10.54
N ASN A 54 10.40 -11.82 -10.44
CA ASN A 54 9.78 -12.85 -11.27
C ASN A 54 9.86 -12.54 -12.77
N SER A 55 9.88 -11.25 -13.12
CA SER A 55 10.03 -10.76 -14.49
C SER A 55 11.50 -10.64 -14.94
N ARG A 56 12.46 -11.03 -14.08
CA ARG A 56 13.92 -10.95 -14.32
C ARG A 56 14.41 -9.52 -14.59
N TYR A 57 13.73 -8.53 -14.01
CA TYR A 57 14.10 -7.13 -14.15
C TYR A 57 15.52 -6.88 -13.61
N GLU A 58 16.30 -6.07 -14.32
CA GLU A 58 17.69 -5.72 -13.97
C GLU A 58 18.61 -6.93 -13.67
N GLY A 59 18.30 -8.09 -14.23
CA GLY A 59 19.10 -9.31 -14.03
C GLY A 59 19.03 -9.87 -12.60
N VAL A 60 18.09 -9.39 -11.78
CA VAL A 60 17.73 -10.00 -10.49
C VAL A 60 16.65 -11.03 -10.77
N CYS A 61 16.97 -12.31 -10.56
CA CYS A 61 16.05 -13.40 -10.82
C CYS A 61 16.30 -14.56 -9.86
N THR A 62 15.30 -15.40 -9.73
CA THR A 62 15.41 -16.67 -9.00
C THR A 62 15.03 -17.81 -9.94
N ASN A 63 15.51 -19.01 -9.64
CA ASN A 63 15.19 -20.23 -10.40
C ASN A 63 13.73 -20.65 -10.23
N THR A 64 13.00 -20.08 -9.27
CA THR A 64 11.61 -20.39 -8.95
C THR A 64 10.78 -19.12 -8.83
N THR A 65 9.49 -19.19 -9.17
CA THR A 65 8.58 -18.07 -8.99
C THR A 65 8.41 -17.77 -7.50
N LEU A 66 8.71 -16.53 -7.13
CA LEU A 66 8.45 -16.01 -5.79
C LEU A 66 6.97 -15.67 -5.63
N ILE A 67 6.42 -16.02 -4.48
CA ILE A 67 5.06 -15.76 -4.06
C ILE A 67 5.11 -14.81 -2.87
N TYR A 68 4.52 -13.63 -3.04
CA TYR A 68 4.28 -12.72 -1.95
C TYR A 68 3.13 -13.24 -1.08
N SER A 69 3.39 -13.54 0.19
CA SER A 69 2.42 -14.15 1.11
C SER A 69 1.70 -13.14 2.00
N GLY A 70 2.28 -11.96 2.20
CA GLY A 70 1.67 -10.88 2.99
C GLY A 70 2.66 -10.10 3.83
N ILE A 71 2.15 -9.12 4.57
CA ILE A 71 2.88 -8.38 5.59
C ILE A 71 2.27 -8.58 6.97
N LYS A 72 3.11 -8.50 7.99
CA LYS A 72 2.73 -8.28 9.37
C LYS A 72 3.48 -7.05 9.88
N TRP A 73 2.78 -6.14 10.54
CA TRP A 73 3.41 -5.01 11.20
C TRP A 73 2.99 -4.93 12.66
N ASN A 74 3.86 -4.32 13.47
CA ASN A 74 3.56 -4.02 14.86
C ASN A 74 3.72 -2.52 15.10
N LYS A 75 2.60 -1.85 15.41
CA LYS A 75 2.53 -0.40 15.68
C LYS A 75 3.47 0.05 16.80
N GLY A 76 3.70 -0.79 17.81
CA GLY A 76 4.52 -0.42 18.97
C GLY A 76 6.02 -0.30 18.65
N ASN A 77 6.55 -1.21 17.84
CA ASN A 77 7.98 -1.30 17.58
C ASN A 77 8.37 -0.87 16.15
N LYS A 78 7.40 -0.43 15.34
CA LYS A 78 7.59 -0.07 13.91
C LYS A 78 8.33 -1.14 13.10
N VAL A 79 8.12 -2.41 13.45
CA VAL A 79 8.70 -3.54 12.72
C VAL A 79 7.69 -4.03 11.69
N ILE A 80 8.14 -4.14 10.44
CA ILE A 80 7.38 -4.72 9.33
C ILE A 80 8.08 -6.00 8.90
N SER A 81 7.32 -7.08 8.83
CA SER A 81 7.76 -8.38 8.36
C SER A 81 7.00 -8.73 7.09
N ILE A 82 7.72 -8.81 5.99
CA ILE A 82 7.23 -9.23 4.67
C ILE A 82 7.48 -10.73 4.54
N TYR A 83 6.47 -11.49 4.13
CA TYR A 83 6.57 -12.93 3.96
C TYR A 83 6.56 -13.32 2.49
N ILE A 84 7.56 -14.10 2.07
CA ILE A 84 7.75 -14.52 0.68
C ILE A 84 8.00 -16.02 0.66
N SER A 85 7.63 -16.71 -0.42
CA SER A 85 7.88 -18.13 -0.59
C SER A 85 8.26 -18.45 -2.04
N PRO A 86 8.90 -19.60 -2.33
CA PRO A 86 9.41 -20.58 -1.39
C PRO A 86 10.69 -20.10 -0.69
N ARG A 87 10.92 -20.61 0.52
CA ARG A 87 12.01 -20.13 1.38
C ARG A 87 13.38 -20.19 0.72
N ASP A 88 13.62 -21.29 0.02
CA ASP A 88 14.93 -21.61 -0.57
C ASP A 88 15.26 -20.75 -1.81
N ALA A 89 14.30 -19.97 -2.31
CA ALA A 89 14.48 -19.08 -3.45
C ALA A 89 14.85 -17.63 -3.04
N VAL A 90 14.87 -17.31 -1.74
CA VAL A 90 15.16 -15.96 -1.24
C VAL A 90 16.57 -15.94 -0.65
N ASP A 91 17.53 -15.55 -1.47
CA ASP A 91 18.90 -15.26 -1.04
C ASP A 91 19.05 -13.79 -0.61
N ASP A 92 20.26 -13.42 -0.18
CA ASP A 92 20.56 -12.06 0.28
C ASP A 92 20.40 -11.03 -0.85
N ARG A 93 20.69 -11.38 -2.10
CA ARG A 93 20.52 -10.47 -3.25
C ARG A 93 19.05 -10.16 -3.51
N ILE A 94 18.17 -11.16 -3.41
CA ILE A 94 16.72 -10.98 -3.51
C ILE A 94 16.21 -10.12 -2.35
N ARG A 95 16.68 -10.39 -1.13
CA ARG A 95 16.33 -9.60 0.05
C ARG A 95 16.72 -8.14 -0.11
N ASP A 96 17.95 -7.88 -0.52
CA ASP A 96 18.49 -6.53 -0.69
C ASP A 96 17.76 -5.77 -1.80
N PHE A 97 17.42 -6.44 -2.91
CA PHE A 97 16.63 -5.83 -3.98
C PHE A 97 15.25 -5.39 -3.47
N ILE A 98 14.56 -6.24 -2.73
CA ILE A 98 13.23 -5.91 -2.20
C ILE A 98 13.30 -4.75 -1.23
N LEU A 99 14.24 -4.77 -0.29
CA LEU A 99 14.43 -3.69 0.69
C LEU A 99 14.78 -2.36 -0.02
N SER A 100 15.75 -2.40 -0.94
CA SER A 100 16.15 -1.22 -1.71
C SER A 100 15.00 -0.67 -2.56
N TYR A 101 14.19 -1.54 -3.16
CA TYR A 101 13.04 -1.13 -3.95
C TYR A 101 12.00 -0.43 -3.07
N ILE A 102 11.70 -0.97 -1.89
CA ILE A 102 10.76 -0.36 -0.94
C ILE A 102 11.28 1.01 -0.48
N GLU A 103 12.52 1.10 -0.05
CA GLU A 103 13.11 2.36 0.42
C GLU A 103 13.06 3.43 -0.67
N ASN A 104 13.51 3.10 -1.89
CA ASN A 104 13.58 4.04 -3.01
C ASN A 104 12.20 4.49 -3.53
N ASN A 105 11.15 3.66 -3.41
CA ASN A 105 9.83 3.98 -3.97
C ASN A 105 8.82 4.49 -2.95
N THR A 106 9.07 4.31 -1.65
CA THR A 106 8.13 4.75 -0.62
C THR A 106 8.54 6.05 0.05
N ASN A 107 9.86 6.30 0.21
CA ASN A 107 10.41 7.43 0.97
C ASN A 107 9.84 7.52 2.41
N ILE A 108 9.57 6.36 3.02
CA ILE A 108 9.04 6.24 4.38
C ILE A 108 10.19 5.83 5.30
N GLU A 109 10.48 6.67 6.30
CA GLU A 109 11.55 6.43 7.27
C GLU A 109 11.02 5.89 8.61
N GLY A 110 11.89 5.23 9.38
CA GLY A 110 11.62 4.87 10.77
C GLY A 110 10.88 3.54 10.98
N TYR A 111 10.67 2.75 9.91
CA TYR A 111 10.28 1.34 10.03
C TYR A 111 11.49 0.43 9.88
N ASN A 112 11.54 -0.62 10.68
CA ASN A 112 12.49 -1.71 10.50
C ASN A 112 11.84 -2.80 9.65
N ILE A 113 12.22 -2.88 8.38
CA ILE A 113 11.61 -3.79 7.40
C ILE A 113 12.46 -5.05 7.29
N THR A 114 11.81 -6.21 7.42
CA THR A 114 12.45 -7.53 7.35
C THR A 114 11.72 -8.40 6.33
N VAL A 115 12.49 -9.09 5.49
CA VAL A 115 11.95 -10.05 4.52
C VAL A 115 12.19 -11.46 5.05
N ASN A 116 11.10 -12.14 5.36
CA ASN A 116 11.07 -13.49 5.92
C ASN A 116 10.63 -14.49 4.84
N PRO A 117 11.50 -15.42 4.48
CA PRO A 117 11.22 -16.44 3.48
C PRO A 117 10.52 -17.69 4.06
#